data_AF-A0A7G7KMB2-F1
#
_entry.id   AF-A0A7G7KMB2-F1
#
_cell.length_a   1.000
_cell.length_b   1.000
_cell.length_c   1.000
_cell.angle_alpha   90.00
_cell.angle_beta   90.00
_cell.angle_gamma   90.00
#
_symmetry.space_group_name_H-M   'P 1'
#
loop_
_entity.id
_entity.type
_entity.pdbx_description
1 polymer ?
#
loop_
_entity_poly.entity_id
_entity_poly.type
_entity_poly.pdbx_seq_one_letter_code
_entity_poly.pdbx_strand_id
1 'polypeptide(L)'
;MKVGPVDDFILCAMSNYYPLPTEYTFHSGNSQIKIETNLGFTNIVTNRLSTNLLNPLRKGRGEIDLWLHVFALMGQEWRLIEIRKCEGGESTSFARSLYPEYRSNTIVIVPLSERIVEASLKELPEPTALKVDRVPIAPRSTYSFFLGEVVSSYQGEYPASMSRIKGSMLSFDYLSCSTNEHQKAYLLLMNLKRSAESQAMHKINIIDSKSRKPVGSFNALENHFTWHEITKKDELLVNAYTCTTCAFIPIYINCSRSSAGPEINVEHTHPPSEHFWMGDDMKLTSELKSKWLQIN
;
A
#
# COMPACT_ATOMS: atom_id res chain seq x y z
N MET A 1 12.59 -36.16 18.76
CA MET A 1 11.33 -35.40 18.65
C MET A 1 10.97 -35.38 17.17
N LYS A 2 9.94 -36.11 16.75
CA LYS A 2 9.53 -36.21 15.34
C LYS A 2 8.92 -34.86 14.94
N VAL A 3 9.53 -34.19 13.97
CA VAL A 3 8.94 -33.02 13.31
C VAL A 3 7.73 -33.54 12.55
N GLY A 4 6.53 -33.10 12.96
CA GLY A 4 5.29 -33.41 12.27
C GLY A 4 5.29 -32.81 10.85
N PRO A 5 4.40 -33.27 9.96
CA PRO A 5 4.31 -32.72 8.62
C PRO A 5 3.99 -31.23 8.75
N VAL A 6 4.79 -30.40 8.08
CA VAL A 6 4.47 -28.98 7.86
C VAL A 6 3.17 -28.99 7.09
N ASP A 7 2.09 -28.56 7.73
CA ASP A 7 0.78 -28.42 7.10
C ASP A 7 0.95 -27.71 5.76
N ASP A 8 0.31 -28.28 4.73
CA ASP A 8 0.16 -27.71 3.40
C ASP A 8 -0.55 -26.35 3.50
N PHE A 9 0.20 -25.31 3.88
CA PHE A 9 -0.10 -23.96 3.46
C PHE A 9 0.06 -23.98 1.95
N ILE A 10 -1.07 -24.13 1.26
CA ILE A 10 -1.21 -23.81 -0.15
C ILE A 10 -0.60 -22.42 -0.32
N LEU A 11 0.65 -22.38 -0.79
CA LEU A 11 1.34 -21.17 -1.24
C LEU A 11 0.62 -20.72 -2.51
N CYS A 12 -0.56 -20.13 -2.32
CA CYS A 12 -1.34 -19.48 -3.35
C CYS A 12 -0.42 -18.47 -4.06
N ALA A 13 -0.44 -18.48 -5.40
CA ALA A 13 0.19 -17.44 -6.18
C ALA A 13 -0.21 -16.07 -5.61
N MET A 14 0.77 -15.21 -5.33
CA MET A 14 0.53 -13.94 -4.64
C MET A 14 -0.36 -13.03 -5.50
N SER A 15 -1.64 -12.95 -5.14
CA SER A 15 -2.63 -12.01 -5.65
C SER A 15 -2.56 -10.70 -4.88
N ASN A 16 -2.75 -9.59 -5.59
CA ASN A 16 -2.62 -8.25 -5.02
C ASN A 16 -3.85 -7.39 -5.36
N TYR A 17 -4.30 -6.64 -4.37
CA TYR A 17 -5.17 -5.49 -4.57
C TYR A 17 -4.33 -4.24 -4.86
N TYR A 18 -4.95 -3.27 -5.53
CA TYR A 18 -4.31 -2.01 -5.89
C TYR A 18 -5.18 -0.83 -5.40
N PRO A 19 -5.15 -0.51 -4.09
CA PRO A 19 -5.93 0.60 -3.53
C PRO A 19 -5.45 1.93 -4.08
N LEU A 20 -6.32 2.80 -4.62
CA LEU A 20 -5.94 4.11 -5.15
C LEU A 20 -5.90 5.16 -4.03
N PRO A 21 -4.71 5.71 -3.66
CA PRO A 21 -4.59 6.66 -2.55
C PRO A 21 -5.47 7.89 -2.68
N THR A 22 -5.91 8.44 -1.55
CA THR A 22 -6.66 9.69 -1.50
C THR A 22 -5.76 10.88 -1.82
N GLU A 23 -6.33 11.91 -2.43
CA GLU A 23 -5.67 13.22 -2.54
C GLU A 23 -5.61 13.86 -1.15
N TYR A 24 -4.60 14.70 -0.91
CA TYR A 24 -4.47 15.44 0.32
C TYR A 24 -4.36 16.93 0.04
N THR A 25 -4.91 17.75 0.94
CA THR A 25 -4.86 19.20 0.79
C THR A 25 -4.50 19.83 2.13
N PHE A 26 -3.51 20.72 2.10
CA PHE A 26 -3.02 21.41 3.28
C PHE A 26 -2.75 22.88 2.99
N HIS A 27 -2.56 23.66 4.05
CA HIS A 27 -2.23 25.08 3.94
C HIS A 27 -0.75 25.31 4.22
N SER A 28 -0.12 26.14 3.38
CA SER A 28 1.21 26.70 3.63
C SER A 28 1.15 28.20 3.42
N GLY A 29 1.24 28.96 4.51
CA GLY A 29 0.89 30.38 4.52
C GLY A 29 -0.55 30.59 4.06
N ASN A 30 -0.73 31.47 3.07
CA ASN A 30 -2.05 31.78 2.49
C ASN A 30 -2.44 30.89 1.30
N SER A 31 -1.58 29.92 0.92
CA SER A 31 -1.83 29.05 -0.23
C SER A 31 -2.40 27.71 0.21
N GLN A 32 -3.43 27.26 -0.49
CA GLN A 32 -3.87 25.87 -0.43
C GLN A 32 -3.02 25.04 -1.40
N ILE A 33 -2.44 23.96 -0.89
CA ILE A 33 -1.57 23.04 -1.62
C ILE A 33 -2.25 21.68 -1.67
N LYS A 34 -2.30 21.10 -2.87
CA LYS A 34 -2.89 19.79 -3.12
C LYS A 34 -1.82 18.80 -3.53
N ILE A 35 -1.84 17.61 -2.92
CA ILE A 35 -1.10 16.43 -3.36
C ILE A 35 -2.08 15.55 -4.13
N GLU A 36 -1.80 15.36 -5.42
CA GLU A 36 -2.62 14.50 -6.29
C GLU A 36 -2.00 13.10 -6.38
N THR A 37 -2.81 12.09 -6.64
CA THR A 37 -2.38 10.69 -6.59
C THR A 37 -2.77 9.95 -7.87
N ASN A 38 -1.88 9.05 -8.30
CA ASN A 38 -2.09 8.18 -9.45
C ASN A 38 -1.55 6.79 -9.17
N LEU A 39 -2.25 5.77 -9.65
CA LEU A 39 -1.80 4.40 -9.66
C LEU A 39 -1.50 3.96 -11.09
N GLY A 40 -0.25 3.61 -11.38
CA GLY A 40 0.18 2.98 -12.62
C GLY A 40 0.20 1.46 -12.48
N PHE A 41 -0.49 0.77 -13.37
CA PHE A 41 -0.57 -0.69 -13.41
C PHE A 41 -0.02 -1.21 -14.73
N THR A 42 0.79 -2.27 -14.66
CA THR A 42 1.36 -2.92 -15.85
C THR A 42 1.02 -4.40 -15.82
N ASN A 43 0.32 -4.88 -16.86
CA ASN A 43 -0.05 -6.29 -16.99
C ASN A 43 1.11 -7.10 -17.55
N ILE A 44 2.14 -7.32 -16.73
CA ILE A 44 3.27 -8.19 -17.08
C ILE A 44 3.29 -9.36 -16.11
N VAL A 45 3.24 -10.56 -16.68
CA VAL A 45 3.49 -11.79 -15.92
C VAL A 45 4.98 -11.85 -15.55
N THR A 46 5.29 -11.70 -14.27
CA THR A 46 6.68 -11.74 -13.80
C THR A 46 7.22 -13.17 -13.73
N ASN A 47 8.54 -13.32 -13.92
CA ASN A 47 9.29 -14.58 -13.77
C ASN A 47 8.96 -15.73 -14.74
N ARG A 48 8.85 -15.43 -16.03
CA ARG A 48 8.93 -16.49 -17.04
C ARG A 48 10.38 -16.97 -17.15
N LEU A 49 10.64 -18.23 -16.77
CA LEU A 49 11.82 -18.93 -17.27
C LEU A 49 11.75 -18.89 -18.79
N SER A 50 12.70 -18.22 -19.44
CA SER A 50 12.85 -18.21 -20.88
C SER A 50 13.32 -19.59 -21.36
N THR A 51 12.45 -20.60 -21.30
CA THR A 51 12.74 -21.92 -21.87
C THR A 51 12.78 -21.91 -23.41
N ASN A 52 12.66 -20.74 -24.05
CA ASN A 52 12.66 -20.58 -25.50
C ASN A 52 13.96 -19.97 -26.07
N LEU A 53 15.13 -20.44 -25.64
CA LEU A 53 16.36 -20.23 -26.42
C LEU A 53 16.34 -20.96 -27.78
N LEU A 54 15.35 -21.84 -28.03
CA LEU A 54 15.25 -22.65 -29.25
C LEU A 54 14.02 -22.35 -30.12
N ASN A 55 13.18 -21.37 -29.78
CA ASN A 55 12.04 -21.01 -30.64
C ASN A 55 11.57 -19.56 -30.46
N PRO A 56 12.19 -18.59 -31.16
CA PRO A 56 11.78 -17.18 -31.13
C PRO A 56 10.43 -16.90 -31.82
N LEU A 57 9.78 -17.92 -32.41
CA LEU A 57 8.54 -17.77 -33.19
C LEU A 57 7.25 -18.14 -32.43
N ARG A 58 7.31 -18.52 -31.15
CA ARG A 58 6.09 -18.66 -30.32
C ARG A 58 5.68 -17.30 -29.71
N LYS A 59 5.27 -16.36 -30.57
CA LYS A 59 4.31 -15.32 -30.17
C LYS A 59 2.98 -16.02 -29.85
N GLY A 60 2.38 -15.77 -28.70
CA GLY A 60 0.94 -16.03 -28.52
C GLY A 60 0.48 -17.10 -27.52
N ARG A 61 1.21 -17.44 -26.46
CA ARG A 61 0.66 -18.28 -25.36
C ARG A 61 1.02 -17.80 -23.95
N GLY A 62 0.91 -16.51 -23.67
CA GLY A 62 1.39 -16.08 -22.35
C GLY A 62 1.07 -14.73 -21.78
N GLU A 63 0.39 -13.90 -22.54
CA GLU A 63 -0.14 -12.63 -22.11
C GLU A 63 -1.60 -12.91 -21.74
N ILE A 64 -1.90 -12.91 -20.43
CA ILE A 64 -3.26 -13.08 -19.95
C ILE A 64 -3.89 -11.70 -19.96
N ASP A 65 -4.92 -11.51 -20.78
CA ASP A 65 -5.73 -10.30 -20.72
C ASP A 65 -6.44 -10.25 -19.37
N LEU A 66 -6.45 -9.06 -18.76
CA LEU A 66 -7.11 -8.81 -17.50
C LEU A 66 -8.25 -7.83 -17.68
N TRP A 67 -9.23 -7.95 -16.79
CA TRP A 67 -10.26 -6.96 -16.54
C TRP A 67 -9.96 -6.30 -15.20
N LEU A 68 -9.57 -5.03 -15.25
CA LEU A 68 -9.33 -4.20 -14.09
C LEU A 68 -10.66 -3.62 -13.62
N HIS A 69 -11.17 -4.15 -12.52
CA HIS A 69 -12.42 -3.71 -11.91
C HIS A 69 -12.10 -2.66 -10.85
N VAL A 70 -12.66 -1.46 -10.99
CA VAL A 70 -12.48 -0.38 -10.04
C VAL A 70 -13.69 -0.35 -9.13
N PHE A 71 -13.47 -0.60 -7.84
CA PHE A 71 -14.50 -0.55 -6.82
C PHE A 71 -14.32 0.66 -5.90
N ALA A 72 -15.42 1.27 -5.47
CA ALA A 72 -15.45 2.28 -4.41
C ALA A 72 -16.24 1.76 -3.19
N LEU A 73 -15.70 1.93 -1.98
CA LEU A 73 -16.40 1.60 -0.74
C LEU A 73 -17.46 2.66 -0.44
N MET A 74 -18.74 2.31 -0.52
CA MET A 74 -19.87 3.19 -0.23
C MET A 74 -20.75 2.59 0.86
N GLY A 75 -20.72 3.17 2.06
CA GLY A 75 -21.37 2.56 3.22
C GLY A 75 -20.72 1.21 3.51
N GLN A 76 -21.50 0.13 3.54
CA GLN A 76 -21.01 -1.23 3.80
C GLN A 76 -21.01 -2.09 2.53
N GLU A 77 -20.67 -1.48 1.38
CA GLU A 77 -20.65 -2.15 0.08
C GLU A 77 -19.51 -1.65 -0.81
N TRP A 78 -18.85 -2.58 -1.51
CA TRP A 78 -17.96 -2.29 -2.62
C TRP A 78 -18.78 -2.14 -3.90
N ARG A 79 -18.88 -0.91 -4.41
CA ARG A 79 -19.60 -0.64 -5.65
C ARG A 79 -18.65 -0.60 -6.83
N LEU A 80 -18.98 -1.33 -7.88
CA LEU A 80 -18.24 -1.31 -9.13
C LEU A 80 -18.51 0.01 -9.85
N ILE A 81 -17.46 0.78 -10.12
CA ILE A 81 -17.56 2.12 -10.74
C ILE A 81 -16.94 2.18 -12.14
N GLU A 82 -16.00 1.29 -12.45
CA GLU A 82 -15.38 1.19 -13.77
C GLU A 82 -14.89 -0.24 -14.02
N ILE A 83 -14.89 -0.66 -15.28
CA ILE A 83 -14.21 -1.86 -15.75
C ILE A 83 -13.34 -1.47 -16.94
N ARG A 84 -12.05 -1.80 -16.91
CA ARG A 84 -11.11 -1.57 -18.01
C ARG A 84 -10.45 -2.88 -18.43
N LYS A 85 -10.45 -3.21 -19.72
CA LYS A 85 -9.62 -4.30 -20.24
C LYS A 85 -8.16 -3.83 -20.25
N CYS A 86 -7.24 -4.68 -19.83
CA CYS A 86 -5.80 -4.43 -19.89
C CYS A 86 -5.13 -5.67 -20.50
N GLU A 87 -4.69 -5.53 -21.74
CA GLU A 87 -4.08 -6.64 -22.49
C GLU A 87 -2.72 -6.99 -21.90
N GLY A 88 -2.26 -8.24 -22.09
CA GLY A 88 -0.94 -8.59 -21.58
C GLY A 88 0.16 -7.77 -22.26
N GLY A 89 1.09 -7.25 -21.46
CA GLY A 89 2.12 -6.28 -21.88
C GLY A 89 1.66 -4.82 -21.84
N GLU A 90 0.36 -4.55 -21.70
CA GLU A 90 -0.17 -3.19 -21.60
C GLU A 90 0.12 -2.56 -20.23
N SER A 91 0.20 -1.23 -20.21
CA SER A 91 0.19 -0.43 -18.99
C SER A 91 -0.94 0.57 -19.02
N THR A 92 -1.55 0.81 -17.87
CA THR A 92 -2.63 1.78 -17.71
C THR A 92 -2.47 2.54 -16.40
N SER A 93 -3.19 3.66 -16.26
CA SER A 93 -3.16 4.46 -15.04
C SER A 93 -4.54 4.88 -14.56
N PHE A 94 -4.62 5.10 -13.25
CA PHE A 94 -5.80 5.51 -12.52
C PHE A 94 -5.45 6.74 -11.68
N ALA A 95 -5.80 7.93 -12.18
CA ALA A 95 -5.66 9.16 -11.42
C ALA A 95 -6.88 9.38 -10.52
N ARG A 96 -6.64 9.78 -9.26
CA ARG A 96 -7.72 10.00 -8.30
C ARG A 96 -8.70 11.10 -8.73
N SER A 97 -8.21 12.07 -9.49
CA SER A 97 -9.00 13.16 -10.07
C SER A 97 -10.07 12.71 -11.08
N LEU A 98 -9.94 11.50 -11.65
CA LEU A 98 -10.94 10.90 -12.55
C LEU A 98 -12.19 10.41 -11.81
N TYR A 99 -12.16 10.35 -10.47
CA TYR A 99 -13.24 9.85 -9.63
C TYR A 99 -13.74 10.93 -8.64
N PRO A 100 -14.19 12.11 -9.13
CA PRO A 100 -14.51 13.26 -8.28
C PRO A 100 -15.68 13.00 -7.31
N GLU A 101 -16.60 12.10 -7.66
CA GLU A 101 -17.76 11.70 -6.84
C GLU A 101 -17.37 10.80 -5.66
N TYR A 102 -16.19 10.18 -5.72
CA TYR A 102 -15.70 9.20 -4.75
C TYR A 102 -14.48 9.71 -3.97
N ARG A 103 -14.28 11.03 -3.90
CA ARG A 103 -13.09 11.65 -3.29
C ARG A 103 -12.83 11.22 -1.85
N SER A 104 -13.86 10.98 -1.05
CA SER A 104 -13.76 10.51 0.34
C SER A 104 -13.77 8.99 0.48
N ASN A 105 -14.07 8.24 -0.59
CA ASN A 105 -14.26 6.80 -0.54
C ASN A 105 -12.95 6.07 -0.82
N THR A 106 -12.78 4.89 -0.23
CA THR A 106 -11.66 4.02 -0.62
C THR A 106 -11.95 3.43 -1.98
N ILE A 107 -11.01 3.61 -2.92
CA ILE A 107 -11.09 3.06 -4.27
C ILE A 107 -10.06 1.96 -4.38
N VAL A 108 -10.42 0.83 -4.97
CA VAL A 108 -9.54 -0.33 -5.15
C VAL A 108 -9.68 -0.85 -6.57
N ILE A 109 -8.53 -1.07 -7.22
CA ILE A 109 -8.47 -1.76 -8.50
C ILE A 109 -8.20 -3.25 -8.23
N VAL A 110 -9.05 -4.10 -8.81
CA VAL A 110 -8.98 -5.56 -8.69
C VAL A 110 -8.80 -6.17 -10.08
N PRO A 111 -7.61 -6.68 -10.42
CA PRO A 111 -7.42 -7.40 -11.67
C PRO A 111 -8.07 -8.77 -11.61
N LEU A 112 -8.89 -9.09 -12.61
CA LEU A 112 -9.55 -10.40 -12.75
C LEU A 112 -9.37 -10.93 -14.17
N SER A 113 -9.22 -12.25 -14.33
CA SER A 113 -9.21 -12.93 -15.63
C SER A 113 -10.57 -12.90 -16.32
N GLU A 114 -11.63 -12.73 -15.55
CA GLU A 114 -13.01 -12.70 -16.01
C GLU A 114 -13.66 -11.37 -15.69
N ARG A 115 -14.58 -10.95 -16.55
CA ARG A 115 -15.36 -9.74 -16.35
C ARG A 115 -16.55 -10.03 -15.44
N ILE A 116 -16.61 -9.33 -14.31
CA ILE A 116 -17.75 -9.33 -13.38
C ILE A 116 -18.52 -8.03 -13.57
N VAL A 117 -19.84 -8.12 -13.67
CA VAL A 117 -20.73 -6.96 -13.90
C VAL A 117 -21.67 -6.68 -12.71
N GLU A 118 -21.46 -7.37 -11.60
CA GLU A 118 -22.22 -7.13 -10.37
C GLU A 118 -21.88 -5.74 -9.81
N ALA A 119 -22.91 -4.91 -9.65
CA ALA A 119 -22.74 -3.49 -9.34
C ALA A 119 -22.32 -3.23 -7.89
N SER A 120 -22.62 -4.16 -6.96
CA SER A 120 -22.37 -3.98 -5.53
C SER A 120 -22.03 -5.33 -4.88
N LEU A 121 -20.99 -5.36 -4.06
CA LEU A 121 -20.49 -6.55 -3.37
C LEU A 121 -20.27 -6.29 -1.88
N LYS A 122 -20.50 -7.29 -1.04
CA LYS A 122 -20.11 -7.24 0.38
C LYS A 122 -18.62 -7.50 0.58
N GLU A 123 -18.01 -8.27 -0.30
CA GLU A 123 -16.58 -8.59 -0.29
C GLU A 123 -15.97 -8.32 -1.66
N LEU A 124 -14.75 -7.79 -1.69
CA LEU A 124 -13.99 -7.70 -2.93
C LEU A 124 -13.75 -9.09 -3.53
N PRO A 125 -13.77 -9.24 -4.87
CA PRO A 125 -13.39 -10.49 -5.50
C PRO A 125 -11.89 -10.76 -5.31
N GLU A 126 -11.50 -12.03 -5.34
CA GLU A 126 -10.10 -12.39 -5.21
C GLU A 126 -9.32 -12.01 -6.49
N PRO A 127 -8.22 -11.25 -6.40
CA PRO A 127 -7.49 -10.83 -7.59
C PRO A 127 -6.83 -12.02 -8.32
N THR A 128 -6.77 -11.94 -9.64
CA THR A 128 -5.98 -12.88 -10.43
C THR A 128 -4.49 -12.66 -10.19
N ALA A 129 -3.78 -13.73 -9.83
CA ALA A 129 -2.33 -13.67 -9.63
C ALA A 129 -1.59 -13.52 -10.95
N LEU A 130 -0.64 -12.56 -11.01
CA LEU A 130 0.18 -12.29 -12.20
C LEU A 130 1.53 -13.03 -12.18
N LYS A 131 1.55 -14.17 -11.48
CA LYS A 131 2.74 -15.00 -11.30
C LYS A 131 2.49 -16.40 -11.82
N VAL A 132 3.48 -16.93 -12.53
CA VAL A 132 3.48 -18.33 -13.00
C VAL A 132 4.25 -19.25 -12.05
N ASP A 133 5.17 -18.68 -11.26
CA ASP A 133 6.07 -19.41 -10.38
C ASP A 133 5.86 -19.09 -8.89
N ARG A 134 6.64 -19.77 -8.04
CA ARG A 134 6.61 -19.65 -6.58
C ARG A 134 7.65 -18.66 -6.02
N VAL A 135 8.30 -17.87 -6.88
CA VAL A 135 9.34 -16.94 -6.45
C VAL A 135 8.70 -15.82 -5.62
N PRO A 136 9.35 -15.27 -4.58
CA PRO A 136 8.76 -14.25 -3.70
C PRO A 136 8.75 -12.82 -4.29
N ILE A 137 8.81 -12.63 -5.60
CA ILE A 137 8.76 -11.29 -6.23
C ILE A 137 7.30 -10.91 -6.53
N ALA A 138 6.68 -10.07 -5.72
CA ALA A 138 5.32 -9.63 -5.96
C ALA A 138 5.19 -8.73 -7.22
N PRO A 139 4.11 -8.84 -8.01
CA PRO A 139 3.79 -7.84 -9.03
C PRO A 139 3.46 -6.50 -8.36
N ARG A 140 4.26 -5.47 -8.65
CA ARG A 140 4.14 -4.14 -8.06
C ARG A 140 3.50 -3.15 -9.03
N SER A 141 2.68 -2.24 -8.50
CA SER A 141 2.20 -1.05 -9.19
C SER A 141 3.02 0.17 -8.80
N THR A 142 3.01 1.19 -9.64
CA THR A 142 3.63 2.48 -9.35
C THR A 142 2.61 3.40 -8.69
N TYR A 143 2.86 3.81 -7.45
CA TYR A 143 2.07 4.82 -6.74
C TYR A 143 2.76 6.16 -6.88
N SER A 144 2.16 7.08 -7.62
CA SER A 144 2.71 8.42 -7.90
C SER A 144 1.95 9.49 -7.13
N PHE A 145 2.70 10.44 -6.56
CA PHE A 145 2.20 11.60 -5.84
C PHE A 145 2.73 12.85 -6.51
N PHE A 146 1.83 13.78 -6.82
CA PHE A 146 2.11 15.00 -7.56
C PHE A 146 1.94 16.23 -6.68
N LEU A 147 2.89 17.14 -6.77
CA LEU A 147 2.85 18.47 -6.18
C LEU A 147 3.00 19.51 -7.29
N GLY A 148 1.89 19.84 -7.95
CA GLY A 148 1.94 20.58 -9.21
C GLY A 148 2.57 19.72 -10.31
N GLU A 149 3.65 20.20 -10.93
CA GLU A 149 4.33 19.49 -12.02
C GLU A 149 5.39 18.48 -11.53
N VAL A 150 5.73 18.49 -10.24
CA VAL A 150 6.74 17.59 -9.67
C VAL A 150 6.08 16.32 -9.16
N VAL A 151 6.70 15.18 -9.44
CA VAL A 151 6.20 13.85 -9.08
C VAL A 151 7.26 13.06 -8.32
N SER A 152 6.80 12.31 -7.33
CA SER A 152 7.58 11.26 -6.69
C SER A 152 6.73 10.01 -6.57
N SER A 153 7.35 8.83 -6.60
CA SER A 153 6.62 7.58 -6.65
C SER A 153 7.37 6.45 -5.96
N TYR A 154 6.62 5.47 -5.47
CA TYR A 154 7.16 4.20 -5.01
C TYR A 154 6.50 3.02 -5.73
N GLN A 155 7.18 1.87 -5.73
CA GLN A 155 6.62 0.63 -6.24
C GLN A 155 6.09 -0.20 -5.07
N GLY A 156 4.82 -0.56 -5.12
CA GLY A 156 4.21 -1.38 -4.07
C GLY A 156 2.96 -2.11 -4.51
N GLU A 157 2.32 -2.75 -3.54
CA GLU A 157 1.15 -3.59 -3.72
C GLU A 157 0.41 -3.74 -2.39
N TYR A 158 -0.85 -4.17 -2.43
CA TYR A 158 -1.55 -4.62 -1.22
C TYR A 158 -1.82 -6.13 -1.32
N PRO A 159 -1.03 -6.98 -0.65
CA PRO A 159 -1.21 -8.43 -0.72
C PRO A 159 -2.62 -8.85 -0.31
N ALA A 160 -3.26 -9.71 -1.11
CA ALA A 160 -4.64 -10.14 -0.83
C ALA A 160 -4.75 -10.86 0.52
N SER A 161 -3.70 -11.58 0.93
CA SER A 161 -3.62 -12.21 2.25
C SER A 161 -3.70 -11.19 3.40
N MET A 162 -3.10 -10.01 3.25
CA MET A 162 -3.15 -8.93 4.25
C MET A 162 -4.57 -8.42 4.48
N SER A 163 -5.44 -8.51 3.46
CA SER A 163 -6.85 -8.09 3.56
C SER A 163 -7.73 -9.00 4.43
N ARG A 164 -7.24 -10.20 4.75
CA ARG A 164 -7.99 -11.24 5.48
C ARG A 164 -7.54 -11.41 6.93
N ILE A 165 -6.28 -11.09 7.22
CA ILE A 165 -5.69 -11.33 8.54
C ILE A 165 -5.88 -10.14 9.48
N LYS A 166 -6.00 -10.44 10.78
CA LYS A 166 -5.74 -9.45 11.84
C LYS A 166 -4.22 -9.40 12.02
N GLY A 167 -3.63 -8.26 11.72
CA GLY A 167 -2.19 -8.07 11.82
C GLY A 167 -1.83 -6.91 12.75
N SER A 168 -0.54 -6.66 12.86
CA SER A 168 0.02 -5.53 13.61
C SER A 168 1.01 -4.77 12.74
N MET A 169 1.10 -3.47 12.98
CA MET A 169 2.03 -2.56 12.31
C MET A 169 3.16 -2.16 13.27
N LEU A 170 4.38 -2.14 12.75
CA LEU A 170 5.54 -1.46 13.31
C LEU A 170 6.24 -0.78 12.14
N SER A 171 6.40 0.54 12.22
CA SER A 171 7.06 1.37 11.22
C SER A 171 8.01 2.34 11.89
N PHE A 172 9.09 2.71 11.22
CA PHE A 172 10.03 3.72 11.70
C PHE A 172 10.06 4.88 10.73
N ASP A 173 10.09 6.10 11.27
CA ASP A 173 10.26 7.30 10.48
C ASP A 173 11.71 7.45 10.05
N TYR A 174 11.98 7.28 8.75
CA TYR A 174 13.30 7.52 8.17
C TYR A 174 13.42 8.91 7.56
N LEU A 175 12.28 9.59 7.35
CA LEU A 175 12.19 10.82 6.58
C LEU A 175 12.06 12.08 7.44
N SER A 176 11.97 11.95 8.78
CA SER A 176 11.76 13.05 9.74
C SER A 176 12.95 14.02 9.92
N CYS A 177 13.85 14.16 8.94
CA CYS A 177 14.91 15.16 9.00
C CYS A 177 14.34 16.57 8.76
N SER A 178 14.05 17.26 9.87
CA SER A 178 13.72 18.70 9.99
C SER A 178 12.62 19.22 9.08
N THR A 179 11.40 19.38 9.59
CA THR A 179 10.44 20.28 8.97
C THR A 179 10.79 21.71 9.34
N ASN A 180 10.82 22.60 8.35
CA ASN A 180 10.72 24.03 8.55
C ASN A 180 9.31 24.49 8.13
N GLU A 181 8.98 25.77 8.23
CA GLU A 181 7.63 26.26 7.88
C GLU A 181 7.21 25.98 6.42
N HIS A 182 8.20 25.72 5.55
CA HIS A 182 8.02 25.44 4.12
C HIS A 182 8.10 23.95 3.78
N GLN A 183 8.40 23.09 4.75
CA GLN A 183 8.49 21.65 4.60
C GLN A 183 7.42 20.98 5.45
N LYS A 184 6.75 19.99 4.89
CA LYS A 184 5.72 19.21 5.55
C LYS A 184 6.01 17.74 5.34
N ALA A 185 5.92 16.98 6.42
CA ALA A 185 6.09 15.54 6.43
C ALA A 185 4.76 14.89 6.81
N TYR A 186 4.40 13.83 6.09
CA TYR A 186 3.16 13.11 6.29
C TYR A 186 3.42 11.60 6.37
N LEU A 187 2.73 10.94 7.28
CA LEU A 187 2.55 9.51 7.28
C LEU A 187 1.15 9.19 6.72
N LEU A 188 1.13 8.55 5.56
CA LEU A 188 -0.07 7.98 4.97
C LEU A 188 -0.15 6.49 5.34
N LEU A 189 -1.18 6.12 6.08
CA LEU A 189 -1.47 4.73 6.41
C LEU A 189 -2.54 4.18 5.47
N MET A 190 -2.16 3.17 4.69
CA MET A 190 -3.07 2.43 3.82
C MET A 190 -3.50 1.13 4.49
N ASN A 191 -4.81 0.92 4.63
CA ASN A 191 -5.38 -0.37 5.02
C ASN A 191 -6.53 -0.76 4.09
N LEU A 192 -6.58 -2.05 3.75
CA LEU A 192 -7.66 -2.67 3.03
C LEU A 192 -8.06 -4.00 3.70
N LYS A 193 -9.36 -4.17 3.86
CA LYS A 193 -10.04 -5.41 4.22
C LYS A 193 -10.94 -5.81 3.06
N ARG A 194 -11.06 -7.12 2.85
CA ARG A 194 -11.90 -7.64 1.78
C ARG A 194 -13.38 -7.33 2.02
N SER A 195 -13.84 -7.45 3.27
CA SER A 195 -15.21 -7.12 3.67
C SER A 195 -15.42 -5.61 3.74
N ALA A 196 -16.51 -5.13 3.13
CA ALA A 196 -16.95 -3.75 3.15
C ALA A 196 -17.49 -3.31 4.53
N GLU A 197 -17.90 -4.26 5.36
CA GLU A 197 -18.39 -4.00 6.72
C GLU A 197 -17.26 -3.65 7.69
N SER A 198 -16.01 -3.97 7.34
CA SER A 198 -14.83 -3.68 8.15
C SER A 198 -14.51 -2.18 8.11
N GLN A 199 -14.90 -1.47 9.16
CA GLN A 199 -14.63 -0.02 9.33
C GLN A 199 -14.22 0.27 10.77
N ALA A 200 -13.48 -0.64 11.40
CA ALA A 200 -13.02 -0.45 12.77
C ALA A 200 -12.00 0.70 12.84
N MET A 201 -12.05 1.47 13.92
CA MET A 201 -11.06 2.48 14.23
C MET A 201 -9.96 1.88 15.10
N HIS A 202 -8.71 2.13 14.73
CA HIS A 202 -7.53 1.63 15.40
C HIS A 202 -6.65 2.77 15.89
N LYS A 203 -6.13 2.61 17.10
CA LYS A 203 -5.17 3.55 17.66
C LYS A 203 -3.78 3.23 17.11
N ILE A 204 -3.11 4.26 16.60
CA ILE A 204 -1.70 4.25 16.21
C ILE A 204 -0.93 4.96 17.31
N ASN A 205 -0.01 4.27 17.96
CA ASN A 205 0.85 4.87 18.97
C ASN A 205 2.13 5.40 18.33
N ILE A 206 2.59 6.55 18.81
CA ILE A 206 3.86 7.16 18.43
C ILE A 206 4.81 6.97 19.61
N ILE A 207 5.93 6.31 19.36
CA ILE A 207 6.93 5.94 20.36
C ILE A 207 8.25 6.59 19.96
N ASP A 208 8.90 7.28 20.89
CA ASP A 208 10.29 7.70 20.70
C ASP A 208 11.17 6.45 20.58
N SER A 209 11.81 6.25 19.42
CA SER A 209 12.62 5.04 19.21
C SER A 209 13.88 4.99 20.09
N LYS A 210 14.37 6.14 20.59
CA LYS A 210 15.55 6.21 21.46
C LYS A 210 15.16 5.90 22.91
N SER A 211 14.20 6.62 23.48
CA SER A 211 13.79 6.41 24.87
C SER A 211 12.80 5.27 25.07
N ARG A 212 12.17 4.79 23.99
CA ARG A 212 11.09 3.79 24.01
C ARG A 212 9.89 4.21 24.85
N LYS A 213 9.61 5.51 24.91
CA LYS A 213 8.45 6.06 25.62
C LYS A 213 7.36 6.47 24.64
N PRO A 214 6.07 6.28 24.98
CA PRO A 214 4.97 6.85 24.21
C PRO A 214 5.07 8.38 24.21
N VAL A 215 4.98 9.00 23.03
CA VAL A 215 5.00 10.46 22.86
C VAL A 215 3.68 11.02 22.33
N GLY A 216 2.84 10.15 21.76
CA GLY A 216 1.54 10.53 21.23
C GLY A 216 0.77 9.36 20.62
N SER A 217 -0.38 9.67 20.03
CA SER A 217 -1.18 8.71 19.27
C SER A 217 -2.20 9.42 18.39
N PHE A 218 -2.64 8.75 17.33
CA PHE A 218 -3.76 9.16 16.49
C PHE A 218 -4.61 7.93 16.10
N ASN A 219 -5.75 8.16 15.46
CA ASN A 219 -6.64 7.09 15.02
C ASN A 219 -6.56 6.88 13.51
N ALA A 220 -6.60 5.62 13.07
CA ALA A 220 -6.68 5.22 11.68
C ALA A 220 -7.84 4.25 11.46
N LEU A 221 -8.53 4.36 10.34
CA LEU A 221 -9.72 3.54 10.02
C LEU A 221 -9.34 2.36 9.11
N GLU A 222 -9.99 1.21 9.30
CA GLU A 222 -9.95 0.14 8.30
C GLU A 222 -10.60 0.57 6.98
N ASN A 223 -10.17 -0.06 5.89
CA ASN A 223 -10.65 0.28 4.55
C ASN A 223 -10.53 1.78 4.25
N HIS A 224 -9.43 2.39 4.67
CA HIS A 224 -9.22 3.83 4.52
C HIS A 224 -7.74 4.19 4.34
N PHE A 225 -7.55 5.41 3.87
CA PHE A 225 -6.26 6.09 3.78
C PHE A 225 -6.21 7.17 4.86
N THR A 226 -5.43 6.95 5.91
CA THR A 226 -5.31 7.91 7.01
C THR A 226 -4.06 8.74 6.83
N TRP A 227 -4.22 10.05 6.64
CA TRP A 227 -3.13 11.02 6.61
C TRP A 227 -2.84 11.54 8.01
N HIS A 228 -1.57 11.52 8.41
CA HIS A 228 -1.08 12.10 9.65
C HIS A 228 0.07 13.06 9.36
N GLU A 229 -0.07 14.33 9.73
CA GLU A 229 1.03 15.29 9.66
C GLU A 229 2.04 15.00 10.76
N ILE A 230 3.28 14.76 10.38
CA ILE A 230 4.41 14.58 11.29
C ILE A 230 4.88 15.98 11.69
N THR A 231 4.79 16.29 12.99
CA THR A 231 5.05 17.65 13.49
C THR A 231 6.45 17.79 14.07
N LYS A 232 6.90 19.03 14.31
CA LYS A 232 8.18 19.32 14.99
C LYS A 232 8.33 18.68 16.37
N LYS A 233 7.22 18.44 17.07
CA LYS A 233 7.23 17.72 18.34
C LYS A 233 7.66 16.26 18.15
N ASP A 234 7.33 15.70 16.99
CA ASP A 234 7.67 14.36 16.56
C ASP A 234 9.12 14.33 16.02
N GLU A 235 9.60 15.36 15.32
CA GLU A 235 10.94 15.40 14.67
C GLU A 235 12.16 15.40 15.60
N LEU A 236 12.02 15.80 16.87
CA LEU A 236 13.16 15.76 17.81
C LEU A 236 13.66 14.32 18.06
N LEU A 237 12.89 13.33 17.61
CA LEU A 237 13.06 11.91 17.89
C LEU A 237 12.85 11.12 16.58
N VAL A 238 13.65 10.09 16.36
CA VAL A 238 13.27 9.08 15.36
C VAL A 238 12.07 8.34 15.95
N ASN A 239 10.89 8.44 15.35
CA ASN A 239 9.69 7.82 15.92
C ASN A 239 9.43 6.43 15.34
N ALA A 240 8.93 5.55 16.20
CA ALA A 240 8.29 4.32 15.81
C ALA A 240 6.76 4.49 15.89
N TYR A 241 6.07 4.08 14.84
CA TYR A 241 4.62 4.03 14.79
C TYR A 241 4.15 2.59 14.95
N THR A 242 3.25 2.34 15.90
CA THR A 242 2.80 0.99 16.22
C THR A 242 1.28 0.86 16.24
N CYS A 243 0.80 -0.30 15.79
CA CYS A 243 -0.59 -0.71 15.95
C CYS A 243 -0.64 -2.21 16.26
N THR A 244 -1.28 -2.59 17.36
CA THR A 244 -1.38 -4.00 17.77
C THR A 244 -2.59 -4.72 17.18
N THR A 245 -3.58 -3.96 16.70
CA THR A 245 -4.90 -4.49 16.31
C THR A 245 -5.11 -4.55 14.79
N CYS A 246 -4.32 -3.81 14.02
CA CYS A 246 -4.44 -3.80 12.57
C CYS A 246 -3.08 -3.57 11.91
N ALA A 247 -2.93 -4.13 10.70
CA ALA A 247 -1.75 -3.91 9.87
C ALA A 247 -2.07 -2.83 8.83
N PHE A 248 -1.14 -1.92 8.65
CA PHE A 248 -1.21 -0.88 7.62
C PHE A 248 0.07 -0.94 6.80
N ILE A 249 0.00 -0.47 5.55
CA ILE A 249 1.18 -0.13 4.76
C ILE A 249 1.48 1.35 5.01
N PRO A 250 2.58 1.68 5.71
CA PRO A 250 3.00 3.05 5.95
C PRO A 250 3.73 3.62 4.75
N ILE A 251 3.34 4.82 4.33
CA ILE A 251 3.93 5.59 3.24
C ILE A 251 4.28 6.97 3.80
N TYR A 252 5.56 7.29 3.80
CA TYR A 252 6.10 8.58 4.24
C TYR A 252 6.22 9.52 3.06
N ILE A 253 5.69 10.73 3.21
CA ILE A 253 5.62 11.73 2.15
C ILE A 253 6.15 13.04 2.71
N ASN A 254 7.30 13.47 2.19
CA ASN A 254 7.85 14.80 2.47
C ASN A 254 7.57 15.70 1.27
N CYS A 255 7.10 16.91 1.54
CA CYS A 255 6.89 17.90 0.50
C CYS A 255 7.33 19.28 0.96
N SER A 256 7.80 20.08 0.03
CA SER A 256 8.19 21.46 0.29
C SER A 256 7.65 22.38 -0.81
N ARG A 257 7.33 23.62 -0.44
CA ARG A 257 7.22 24.73 -1.40
C ARG A 257 8.14 25.84 -0.93
N SER A 258 9.37 25.81 -1.43
CA SER A 258 10.37 26.83 -1.18
C SER A 258 10.47 27.79 -2.37
N SER A 259 11.30 28.83 -2.23
CA SER A 259 11.64 29.72 -3.34
C SER A 259 12.37 29.00 -4.49
N ALA A 260 12.94 27.82 -4.25
CA ALA A 260 13.60 27.01 -5.29
C ALA A 260 12.60 26.20 -6.13
N GLY A 261 11.33 26.12 -5.72
CA GLY A 261 10.29 25.35 -6.39
C GLY A 261 9.60 24.33 -5.47
N PRO A 262 8.58 23.62 -5.98
CA PRO A 262 7.96 22.50 -5.27
C PRO A 262 8.88 21.28 -5.25
N GLU A 263 8.92 20.58 -4.12
CA GLU A 263 9.62 19.30 -3.97
C GLU A 263 8.69 18.30 -3.32
N ILE A 264 8.75 17.04 -3.75
CA ILE A 264 8.05 15.93 -3.11
C ILE A 264 8.91 14.68 -3.13
N ASN A 265 8.97 13.97 -2.01
CA ASN A 265 9.67 12.71 -1.83
C ASN A 265 8.73 11.71 -1.17
N VAL A 266 8.71 10.49 -1.68
CA VAL A 266 7.83 9.43 -1.20
C VAL A 266 8.67 8.20 -0.93
N GLU A 267 8.58 7.70 0.30
CA GLU A 267 9.19 6.45 0.72
C GLU A 267 8.14 5.57 1.39
N HIS A 268 8.20 4.27 1.17
CA HIS A 268 7.44 3.31 1.97
C HIS A 268 8.43 2.42 2.72
N THR A 269 8.11 2.05 3.95
CA THR A 269 8.97 1.13 4.69
C THR A 269 8.54 -0.29 4.40
N HIS A 270 9.45 -1.10 3.87
CA HIS A 270 9.25 -2.53 3.82
C HIS A 270 9.22 -3.11 5.24
N PRO A 271 8.47 -4.20 5.48
CA PRO A 271 8.58 -4.91 6.74
C PRO A 271 10.04 -5.34 6.97
N PRO A 272 10.51 -5.35 8.22
CA PRO A 272 11.91 -5.63 8.56
C PRO A 272 12.38 -7.04 8.20
N SER A 273 11.51 -7.89 7.64
CA SER A 273 11.87 -9.19 7.05
C SER A 273 12.99 -9.08 6.03
N GLU A 274 13.07 -7.99 5.26
CA GLU A 274 14.15 -7.77 4.29
C GLU A 274 15.53 -7.54 4.94
N HIS A 275 15.58 -7.20 6.23
CA HIS A 275 16.83 -7.05 6.99
C HIS A 275 17.35 -8.37 7.56
N PHE A 276 16.53 -9.42 7.57
CA PHE A 276 16.91 -10.74 8.05
C PHE A 276 17.25 -11.62 6.84
N TRP A 277 18.46 -11.50 6.31
CA TRP A 277 18.88 -12.33 5.18
C TRP A 277 19.17 -13.77 5.67
N MET A 278 18.43 -14.77 5.14
CA MET A 278 18.61 -16.21 5.37
C MET A 278 18.30 -16.74 6.79
N GLY A 279 17.48 -16.02 7.57
CA GLY A 279 17.02 -16.45 8.90
C GLY A 279 15.59 -17.02 8.91
N ASP A 280 15.09 -17.33 10.10
CA ASP A 280 13.64 -17.49 10.32
C ASP A 280 13.02 -16.09 10.43
N ASP A 281 12.84 -15.44 9.26
CA ASP A 281 12.45 -14.03 9.15
C ASP A 281 11.13 -13.74 9.85
N MET A 282 10.21 -14.71 9.86
CA MET A 282 8.94 -14.62 10.58
C MET A 282 9.15 -14.58 12.09
N LYS A 283 9.97 -15.48 12.63
CA LYS A 283 10.30 -15.50 14.05
C LYS A 283 11.03 -14.21 14.46
N LEU A 284 12.03 -13.78 13.71
CA LEU A 284 12.78 -12.57 14.00
C LEU A 284 11.92 -11.30 13.89
N THR A 285 11.04 -11.23 12.89
CA THR A 285 10.05 -10.15 12.77
C THR A 285 9.07 -10.16 13.95
N SER A 286 8.62 -11.34 14.37
CA SER A 286 7.74 -11.51 15.54
C SER A 286 8.44 -11.07 16.84
N GLU A 287 9.70 -11.45 17.03
CA GLU A 287 10.51 -11.03 18.19
C GLU A 287 10.80 -9.53 18.20
N LEU A 288 11.09 -8.94 17.03
CA LEU A 288 11.25 -7.49 16.92
C LEU A 288 9.92 -6.79 17.26
N LYS A 289 8.82 -7.21 16.64
CA LYS A 289 7.50 -6.65 16.91
C LYS A 289 7.12 -6.79 18.36
N SER A 290 7.34 -7.93 19.01
CA SER A 290 6.96 -8.11 20.42
C SER A 290 7.67 -7.12 21.34
N LYS A 291 8.95 -6.81 21.09
CA LYS A 291 9.71 -5.81 21.86
C LYS A 291 9.18 -4.39 21.71
N TRP A 292 8.61 -4.05 20.55
CA TRP A 292 8.09 -2.70 20.28
C TRP A 292 6.60 -2.55 20.57
N LEU A 293 5.81 -3.60 20.37
CA LEU A 293 4.36 -3.60 20.56
C LEU A 293 3.95 -3.78 22.03
N GLN A 294 4.85 -4.26 22.89
CA GLN A 294 4.62 -4.33 24.34
C GLN A 294 4.81 -2.98 25.05
N ILE A 295 5.36 -1.98 24.36
CA ILE A 295 5.54 -0.62 24.88
C ILE A 295 4.17 0.07 24.77
N ASN A 296 3.39 0.02 25.86
CA ASN A 296 2.12 0.73 26.01
C ASN A 296 2.23 1.81 27.08
#